data_AF-A0A534FH72-F1
#
_entry.id   AF-A0A534FH72-F1
#
_cell.length_a   1.000
_cell.length_b   1.000
_cell.length_c   1.000
_cell.angle_alpha   90.00
_cell.angle_beta   90.00
_cell.angle_gamma   90.00
#
_symmetry.space_group_name_H-M   'P 1'
#
loop_
_entity.id
_entity.type
_entity.pdbx_description
1 polymer ?
#
loop_
_entity_poly.entity_id
_entity_poly.type
_entity_poly.pdbx_seq_one_letter_code
_entity_poly.pdbx_strand_id
1 'polypeptide(L)'
;MTAGPLTVYYREAASWDADRMARATRDARRAWQMAGAGWICAVAGAVSLVLLMPLKRVEPFVVRVDNSTGIVDVVPVYDGKAAVS
;
A
#
# COMPACT_ATOMS: atom_id res chain seq x y z
N MET A 1 -24.51 -44.92 -44.07
CA MET A 1 -24.30 -44.59 -42.64
C MET A 1 -23.16 -43.57 -42.58
N THR A 2 -23.48 -42.27 -42.57
CA THR A 2 -22.49 -41.18 -42.73
C THR A 2 -21.87 -40.84 -41.38
N ALA A 3 -20.69 -41.41 -41.09
CA ALA A 3 -19.92 -41.11 -39.88
C ALA A 3 -19.23 -39.72 -39.88
N GLY A 4 -19.29 -39.00 -41.01
CA GLY A 4 -18.63 -37.69 -41.20
C GLY A 4 -19.15 -36.53 -40.35
N PRO A 5 -20.48 -36.24 -40.29
CA PRO A 5 -20.97 -35.04 -39.60
C PRO A 5 -20.87 -35.10 -38.06
N LEU A 6 -21.03 -36.28 -37.47
CA LEU A 6 -20.99 -36.44 -36.00
C LEU A 6 -19.56 -36.27 -35.46
N THR A 7 -18.56 -36.77 -36.19
CA THR A 7 -17.15 -36.64 -35.80
C THR A 7 -16.68 -35.18 -35.86
N VAL A 8 -17.15 -34.41 -36.85
CA VAL A 8 -16.94 -32.96 -36.92
C VAL A 8 -17.57 -32.26 -35.71
N TYR A 9 -18.82 -32.59 -35.36
CA TYR A 9 -19.49 -32.00 -34.20
C TYR A 9 -18.75 -32.27 -32.88
N TYR A 10 -18.33 -33.53 -32.63
CA TYR A 10 -17.58 -33.86 -31.42
C TYR A 10 -16.22 -33.14 -31.36
N ARG A 11 -15.55 -32.98 -32.49
CA ARG A 11 -14.28 -32.22 -32.57
C ARG A 11 -14.49 -30.73 -32.28
N GLU A 12 -15.54 -30.14 -32.84
CA GLU A 12 -15.93 -28.76 -32.59
C GLU A 12 -16.24 -28.55 -31.09
N ALA A 13 -17.07 -29.42 -30.51
CA ALA A 13 -17.42 -29.37 -29.09
C ALA A 13 -16.19 -29.50 -28.17
N ALA A 14 -15.27 -30.43 -28.48
CA ALA A 14 -14.02 -30.58 -27.73
C ALA A 14 -13.12 -29.33 -27.83
N SER A 15 -13.07 -28.69 -29.01
CA SER A 15 -12.32 -27.45 -29.20
C SER A 15 -12.91 -26.29 -28.39
N TRP A 16 -14.23 -26.23 -28.26
CA TRP A 16 -14.93 -25.21 -27.49
C TRP A 16 -14.64 -25.31 -25.98
N ASP A 17 -14.63 -26.52 -25.43
CA ASP A 17 -14.27 -26.75 -24.02
C ASP A 17 -12.81 -26.39 -23.74
N ALA A 18 -11.89 -26.76 -24.64
CA ALA A 18 -10.48 -26.39 -24.54
C ALA A 18 -10.29 -24.86 -24.56
N ASP A 19 -10.98 -24.17 -25.46
CA ASP A 19 -10.97 -22.70 -25.55
C ASP A 19 -11.52 -22.03 -24.29
N ARG A 20 -12.58 -22.58 -23.70
CA ARG A 20 -13.18 -22.10 -22.44
C ARG A 20 -12.18 -22.20 -21.27
N MET A 21 -11.50 -23.33 -21.13
CA MET A 21 -10.48 -23.52 -20.09
C MET A 21 -9.28 -22.58 -20.29
N ALA A 22 -8.83 -22.42 -21.54
CA ALA A 22 -7.75 -21.48 -21.86
C ALA A 22 -8.12 -20.02 -21.56
N ARG A 23 -9.37 -19.62 -21.81
CA ARG A 23 -9.86 -18.26 -21.47
C ARG A 23 -9.96 -18.05 -19.97
N ALA A 24 -10.55 -18.99 -19.23
CA ALA A 24 -10.71 -18.90 -17.79
C ALA A 24 -9.37 -18.75 -17.05
N THR A 25 -8.36 -19.52 -17.46
CA THR A 25 -7.01 -19.43 -16.87
C THR A 25 -6.31 -18.12 -17.18
N ARG A 26 -6.50 -17.55 -18.38
CA ARG A 26 -5.96 -16.23 -18.75
C ARG A 26 -6.64 -15.10 -17.99
N ASP A 27 -7.96 -15.18 -17.82
CA ASP A 27 -8.72 -14.17 -17.11
C ASP A 27 -8.43 -14.20 -15.61
N ALA A 28 -8.25 -15.39 -15.02
CA ALA A 28 -7.76 -15.52 -13.66
C ALA A 28 -6.39 -14.85 -13.48
N ARG A 29 -5.43 -15.09 -14.39
CA ARG A 29 -4.10 -14.45 -14.31
C ARG A 29 -4.20 -12.92 -14.35
N ARG A 30 -5.03 -12.36 -15.24
CA ARG A 30 -5.26 -10.91 -15.34
C ARG A 30 -5.91 -10.35 -14.07
N ALA A 31 -6.90 -11.05 -13.53
CA ALA A 31 -7.56 -10.65 -12.29
C ALA A 31 -6.57 -10.60 -11.12
N TRP A 32 -5.70 -11.62 -11.00
CA TRP A 32 -4.64 -11.64 -9.98
C TRP A 32 -3.61 -10.53 -10.16
N GLN A 33 -3.23 -10.20 -11.40
CA GLN A 33 -2.34 -9.07 -11.68
C GLN A 33 -2.96 -7.74 -11.23
N MET A 34 -4.24 -7.51 -11.52
CA MET A 34 -4.92 -6.28 -11.11
C MET A 34 -5.12 -6.20 -9.60
N ALA A 35 -5.43 -7.33 -8.95
CA ALA A 35 -5.51 -7.41 -7.49
C ALA A 35 -4.17 -7.09 -6.83
N GLY A 36 -3.07 -7.64 -7.35
CA GLY A 36 -1.72 -7.33 -6.88
C GLY A 36 -1.35 -5.86 -7.08
N ALA A 37 -1.63 -5.31 -8.27
CA ALA A 37 -1.39 -3.89 -8.56
C ALA A 37 -2.17 -2.96 -7.62
N GLY A 38 -3.43 -3.27 -7.34
CA GLY A 38 -4.25 -2.51 -6.39
C GLY A 38 -3.67 -2.53 -4.98
N TRP A 39 -3.18 -3.68 -4.52
CA TRP A 39 -2.55 -3.81 -3.21
C TRP A 39 -1.26 -2.96 -3.11
N ILE A 40 -0.44 -2.96 -4.17
CA ILE A 40 0.76 -2.14 -4.25
C ILE A 40 0.41 -0.64 -4.16
N CYS A 41 -0.60 -0.18 -4.89
CA CYS A 41 -1.07 1.20 -4.84
C CYS A 41 -1.56 1.59 -3.43
N ALA A 42 -2.31 0.71 -2.76
CA ALA A 42 -2.79 0.95 -1.41
C ALA A 42 -1.65 1.12 -0.40
N VAL A 43 -0.63 0.24 -0.46
CA VAL A 43 0.56 0.34 0.40
C VAL A 43 1.35 1.60 0.11
N ALA A 44 1.58 1.93 -1.16
CA ALA A 44 2.30 3.14 -1.53
C ALA A 44 1.60 4.40 -0.98
N GLY A 45 0.27 4.42 -1.02
CA GLY A 45 -0.54 5.48 -0.40
C GLY A 45 -0.35 5.54 1.11
N ALA A 46 -0.45 4.41 1.81
CA ALA A 46 -0.24 4.35 3.26
C ALA A 46 1.17 4.81 3.68
N VAL A 47 2.20 4.39 2.96
CA VAL A 47 3.59 4.82 3.19
C VAL A 47 3.72 6.33 2.99
N SER A 48 3.10 6.88 1.95
CA SER A 48 3.09 8.31 1.69
C SER A 48 2.46 9.09 2.85
N LEU A 49 1.34 8.61 3.39
CA LEU A 49 0.70 9.21 4.55
C LEU A 49 1.62 9.18 5.78
N VAL A 50 2.24 8.04 6.09
CA VAL A 50 3.19 7.92 7.21
C VAL A 50 4.35 8.90 7.06
N LEU A 51 4.89 9.05 5.84
CA LEU A 51 5.98 9.99 5.55
C LEU A 51 5.55 11.46 5.66
N LEU A 52 4.29 11.78 5.37
CA LEU A 52 3.74 13.13 5.52
C LEU A 52 3.34 13.44 6.97
N MET A 53 3.18 12.41 7.80
CA MET A 53 2.69 12.53 9.18
C MET A 53 3.73 12.90 10.25
N PRO A 54 5.01 13.29 10.04
CA PRO A 54 5.76 13.93 11.12
C PRO A 54 5.24 15.38 11.24
N LEU A 55 3.96 15.52 11.59
CA LEU A 55 3.31 16.78 11.94
C LEU A 55 3.96 17.27 13.23
N LYS A 56 4.90 18.19 13.04
CA LYS A 56 5.43 19.12 14.02
C LYS A 56 5.95 18.44 15.29
N ARG A 57 7.28 18.27 15.32
CA ARG A 57 8.00 18.01 16.56
C ARG A 57 7.64 19.15 17.53
N VAL A 58 6.87 18.86 18.56
CA VAL A 58 6.55 19.84 19.62
C VAL A 58 7.83 20.02 20.40
N GLU A 59 8.59 21.07 20.10
CA GLU A 59 9.72 21.47 20.91
C GLU A 59 9.16 22.08 22.21
N PRO A 60 9.32 21.42 23.37
CA PRO A 60 8.70 21.87 24.61
C PRO A 60 9.46 23.06 25.19
N PHE A 61 9.03 24.28 24.89
CA PHE A 61 9.61 25.49 25.48
C PHE A 61 9.08 25.68 26.92
N VAL A 62 9.98 25.72 27.90
CA VAL A 62 9.64 26.02 29.30
C VAL A 62 10.06 27.45 29.59
N VAL A 63 9.09 28.37 29.63
CA VAL A 63 9.34 29.77 30.05
C VAL A 63 9.31 29.82 31.58
N ARG A 64 10.44 30.19 32.21
CA ARG A 64 10.47 30.53 33.64
C ARG A 64 10.50 32.04 33.76
N VAL A 65 9.53 32.59 34.49
CA VAL A 65 9.45 34.03 34.79
C VAL A 65 10.01 34.25 36.19
N ASP A 66 11.03 35.11 36.31
CA ASP A 66 11.51 35.57 37.60
C ASP A 66 10.56 36.66 38.14
N ASN A 67 9.92 36.36 39.26
CA ASN A 67 8.86 37.16 39.85
C ASN A 67 9.37 38.46 40.53
N SER A 68 10.70 38.62 40.65
CA SER A 68 11.31 39.76 41.35
C SER A 68 11.75 40.90 40.41
N THR A 69 12.04 40.60 39.14
CA THR A 69 12.63 41.55 38.19
C THR A 69 11.80 41.78 36.93
N GLY A 70 10.83 40.90 36.63
CA GLY A 70 9.95 41.03 35.45
C GLY A 70 10.66 40.83 34.10
N ILE A 71 11.92 40.38 34.10
CA ILE A 71 12.70 40.09 32.89
C ILE A 71 12.37 38.68 32.42
N VAL A 72 11.95 38.55 31.16
CA VAL A 72 11.63 37.27 30.52
C VAL A 72 12.85 36.80 29.74
N ASP A 73 13.43 35.67 30.13
CA ASP A 73 14.54 35.04 29.41
C ASP A 73 14.08 33.70 28.82
N VAL A 74 14.38 33.47 27.54
CA VAL A 74 13.92 32.28 26.80
C VAL A 74 14.96 31.18 26.94
N VAL A 75 14.71 30.20 27.81
CA VAL A 75 15.60 29.03 27.98
C VAL A 75 15.39 28.06 26.81
N PRO A 76 16.42 27.81 25.96
CA PRO A 76 16.32 26.79 24.92
C PRO A 76 16.21 25.40 25.55
N VAL A 77 15.39 24.56 24.93
CA VAL A 77 15.01 23.24 25.41
C VAL A 77 16.21 22.29 25.48
N TYR A 78 16.36 21.61 26.62
CA TYR A 78 17.35 20.54 26.81
C TYR A 78 17.00 19.31 25.95
N ASP A 79 17.79 19.03 24.91
CA ASP A 79 17.73 17.80 24.11
C ASP A 79 18.40 16.67 24.90
N GLY A 80 17.57 15.78 25.48
CA GLY A 80 17.94 14.72 26.40
C GLY A 80 18.79 13.60 25.81
N LYS A 81 19.98 13.92 25.32
CA LYS A 81 21.08 12.96 25.14
C LYS A 81 22.09 13.15 26.26
N ALA A 82 21.70 12.75 27.47
CA ALA A 82 22.68 12.38 28.46
C ALA A 82 23.37 11.10 27.95
N ALA A 83 24.57 11.26 27.41
CA ALA A 83 25.51 10.16 27.35
C ALA A 83 25.70 9.66 28.78
N VAL A 84 25.14 8.49 29.07
CA VAL A 84 25.43 7.76 30.31
C VAL A 84 26.88 7.30 30.19
N SER A 85 27.73 7.80 31.08
CA SER A 85 29.07 7.27 31.32
C SER A 85 29.01 5.91 32.00
#